data_AF-A0A257NNQ8-F1
#
_entry.id   AF-A0A257NNQ8-F1
#
_cell.length_a   1.000
_cell.length_b   1.000
_cell.length_c   1.000
_cell.angle_alpha   90.00
_cell.angle_beta   90.00
_cell.angle_gamma   90.00
#
_symmetry.space_group_name_H-M   'P 1'
#
loop_
_entity.id
_entity.type
_entity.pdbx_description
1 polymer ?
#
loop_
_entity_poly.entity_id
_entity_poly.type
_entity_poly.pdbx_seq_one_letter_code
_entity_poly.pdbx_strand_id
1 'polypeptide(L)' 'MTDYRQEFIQFALDHDALKFGEFTLKSGRISPYFFNAG' A
#
# COMPACT_ATOMS: atom_id res chain seq x y z
N MET A 1 -9.23 13.54 17.87
CA MET A 1 -8.61 13.79 16.56
C MET A 1 -8.64 12.45 15.84
N THR A 2 -9.55 12.28 14.89
CA THR A 2 -9.64 11.06 14.07
C THR A 2 -8.32 10.87 13.34
N ASP A 3 -7.65 9.75 13.59
CA ASP A 3 -6.39 9.42 12.93
C ASP A 3 -6.71 8.85 11.54
N TYR A 4 -7.24 9.72 10.68
CA TYR A 4 -7.66 9.39 9.32
C TYR A 4 -6.54 8.69 8.52
N ARG A 5 -5.28 8.93 8.87
CA ARG A 5 -4.11 8.29 8.24
C ARG A 5 -4.08 6.81 8.59
N GLN A 6 -4.26 6.49 9.87
CA GLN A 6 -4.28 5.12 10.34
C GLN A 6 -5.50 4.37 9.81
N GLU A 7 -6.68 5.00 9.82
CA GLU A 7 -7.90 4.42 9.23
C GLU A 7 -7.75 4.18 7.72
N PHE A 8 -7.14 5.11 6.99
CA PHE A 8 -6.90 4.95 5.55
C PHE A 8 -5.90 3.83 5.25
N ILE A 9 -4.82 3.72 6.03
CA ILE A 9 -3.84 2.63 5.86
C ILE A 9 -4.52 1.29 6.14
N GLN A 10 -5.34 1.20 7.20
CA GLN A 10 -6.06 -0.03 7.51
C GLN A 10 -7.04 -0.39 6.40
N PHE A 11 -7.83 0.56 5.91
CA PHE A 11 -8.73 0.37 4.78
C PHE A 11 -7.99 -0.14 3.54
N ALA A 12 -6.83 0.44 3.22
CA ALA A 12 -6.04 0.00 2.06
C ALA A 12 -5.48 -1.42 2.24
N LEU A 13 -5.12 -1.83 3.46
CA LEU A 13 -4.70 -3.19 3.76
C LEU A 13 -5.87 -4.17 3.62
N ASP A 14 -7.04 -3.82 4.18
CA ASP A 14 -8.24 -4.66 4.17
C ASP A 14 -8.77 -4.92 2.75
N HIS A 15 -8.57 -3.97 1.85
CA HIS A 15 -8.97 -4.07 0.44
C HIS A 15 -7.87 -4.59 -0.49
N ASP A 16 -6.76 -5.11 0.03
CA ASP A 16 -5.63 -5.58 -0.79
C ASP A 16 -5.02 -4.47 -1.69
N ALA A 17 -5.33 -3.21 -1.41
CA ALA A 17 -4.81 -2.06 -2.12
C ALA A 17 -3.37 -1.75 -1.69
N LEU A 18 -3.00 -2.01 -0.43
CA LEU A 18 -1.62 -1.92 0.06
C LEU A 18 -1.10 -3.32 0.39
N LYS A 19 0.03 -3.71 -0.20
CA LYS A 19 0.68 -5.01 0.06
C LYS A 19 2.15 -4.82 0.42
N PHE A 20 2.66 -5.65 1.33
CA PHE A 20 4.08 -5.71 1.70
C PHE A 20 4.72 -6.98 1.13
N GLY A 21 5.97 -6.88 0.69
CA GLY A 21 6.66 -7.93 -0.05
C GLY A 21 7.67 -7.34 -1.03
N GLU A 22 8.22 -8.15 -1.92
CA GLU A 22 9.15 -7.66 -2.93
C GLU A 22 8.41 -7.38 -4.25
N PHE A 23 8.42 -6.13 -4.71
CA PHE A 23 7.74 -5.71 -5.94
C PHE A 23 8.67 -4.94 -6.87
N THR A 24 8.68 -5.31 -8.14
CA THR A 24 9.36 -4.53 -9.18
C THR A 24 8.42 -3.45 -9.70
N LEU A 25 8.76 -2.19 -9.45
CA LEU A 25 7.99 -1.04 -9.93
C LEU A 25 8.24 -0.78 -11.42
N LYS A 26 7.37 0.01 -12.07
CA LYS A 26 7.55 0.42 -13.48
C LYS A 26 8.89 1.11 -13.76
N SER A 27 9.48 1.75 -12.75
CA SER A 27 10.82 2.35 -12.84
C SER A 27 11.98 1.33 -12.77
N GLY A 28 11.70 0.03 -12.61
CA GLY A 28 12.71 -1.03 -12.40
C GLY A 28 13.21 -1.15 -10.95
N ARG A 29 12.86 -0.22 -10.06
CA ARG A 29 13.18 -0.29 -8.63
C ARG A 29 12.46 -1.45 -7.94
N ILE A 30 13.16 -2.12 -7.03
CA ILE A 30 12.58 -3.06 -6.07
C ILE A 30 12.01 -2.29 -4.88
N SER A 31 10.74 -2.50 -4.57
CA SER A 31 10.03 -1.86 -3.47
C SER A 31 9.57 -2.91 -2.46
N PRO A 32 9.70 -2.66 -1.14
CA PRO A 32 9.21 -3.57 -0.10
C PRO A 32 7.69 -3.50 0.10
N TYR A 33 7.00 -2.68 -0.68
CA TYR A 33 5.54 -2.58 -0.71
C TYR A 33 5.03 -2.14 -2.08
N PHE A 34 3.76 -2.40 -2.34
CA PHE A 34 3.06 -1.95 -3.53
C PHE A 34 1.69 -1.40 -3.15
N PHE A 35 1.30 -0.29 -3.76
CA PHE A 35 -0.02 0.32 -3.59
C PHE A 35 -0.78 0.29 -4.91
N ASN A 36 -1.86 -0.48 -4.98
CA ASN A 36 -2.77 -0.61 -6.09
C ASN A 36 -4.15 -0.05 -5.71
N ALA A 37 -4.51 1.11 -6.27
CA ALA A 37 -5.80 1.73 -6.01
C ALA A 37 -6.95 1.19 -6.89
N GLY A 38 -6.68 0.18 -7.74
CA GLY A 38 -7.59 -0.23 -8.82
C GLY A 38 -7.32 0.53 -10.11
#